data_AF-A0A9E5DE69-F1
#
_entry.id   AF-A0A9E5DE69-F1
#
_cell.length_a   1.000
_cell.length_b   1.000
_cell.length_c   1.000
_cell.angle_alpha   90.00
_cell.angle_beta   90.00
_cell.angle_gamma   90.00
#
_symmetry.space_group_name_H-M   'P 1'
#
loop_
_entity.id
_entity.type
_entity.pdbx_description
1 polymer ?
#
loop_
_entity_poly.entity_id
_entity_poly.type
_entity_poly.pdbx_seq_one_letter_code
_entity_poly.pdbx_strand_id
1 'polypeptide(L)'
;MTNTTTPPGTESRLWIAVPAVSFLGIGIGLLLASLEFPYAVWINAGVAGCVIASFILFYQAYQKPRRDLVSLFTPLFALLILVIPNEISSGGVVVQVVFAATITFLAVRVEKVFNAPKPQEKTMKQMLNEYIERVGPLLARIDEETGHLVAQSLLTYKFGLYSNAMEKSTEALARLDAITPRPVLLERALLILRERAGGFADSRVTTNPEHVFAEEDYDDLAVRLTKDQVDDPTVLDLDNALILLYVVGIETSPDDEQALEEHQRFIIQILEGYKEKLAR
;
A
#
# COMPACT_ATOMS: atom_id res chain seq x y z
N MET A 1 28.02 -11.94 9.62
CA MET A 1 27.79 -10.85 10.60
C MET A 1 28.69 -9.70 10.24
N THR A 2 28.14 -8.68 9.55
CA THR A 2 28.84 -7.42 9.26
C THR A 2 27.96 -6.30 9.80
N ASN A 3 28.37 -5.75 10.94
CA ASN A 3 27.73 -4.61 11.57
C ASN A 3 28.03 -3.35 10.76
N THR A 4 27.08 -2.93 9.93
CA THR A 4 27.06 -1.57 9.37
C THR A 4 26.48 -0.64 10.43
N THR A 5 27.36 -0.04 11.23
CA THR A 5 27.05 1.12 12.06
C THR A 5 26.59 2.27 11.17
N THR A 6 25.28 2.49 11.10
CA THR A 6 24.68 3.73 10.58
C THR A 6 24.94 4.83 11.61
N PRO A 7 25.57 5.97 11.25
CA PRO A 7 25.74 7.06 12.19
C PRO A 7 24.37 7.66 12.57
N PRO A 8 24.24 8.15 13.82
CA PRO A 8 22.97 8.62 14.36
C PRO A 8 22.54 9.95 13.71
N GLY A 9 21.24 10.02 13.40
CA GLY A 9 20.42 11.21 13.21
C GLY A 9 21.12 12.54 12.93
N THR A 10 21.45 12.80 11.66
CA THR A 10 21.42 14.16 11.15
C THR A 10 20.06 14.32 10.47
N GLU A 11 19.04 14.77 11.20
CA GLU A 11 17.87 15.40 10.57
C GLU A 11 18.38 16.65 9.86
N SER A 12 18.90 16.44 8.66
CA SER A 12 19.64 17.44 7.95
C SER A 12 18.63 18.48 7.53
N ARG A 13 18.71 19.66 8.14
CA ARG A 13 17.93 20.87 7.86
C ARG A 13 18.27 21.43 6.46
N LEU A 14 18.42 20.55 5.47
CA LEU A 14 18.73 20.82 4.07
C LEU A 14 17.75 21.83 3.48
N TRP A 15 16.48 21.81 3.88
CA TRP A 15 15.48 22.77 3.43
C TRP A 15 15.83 24.23 3.77
N ILE A 16 16.67 24.49 4.79
CA ILE A 16 17.16 25.83 5.15
C ILE A 16 18.17 26.35 4.14
N ALA A 17 18.83 25.48 3.36
CA ALA A 17 19.78 25.91 2.33
C ALA A 17 19.10 26.77 1.25
N VAL A 18 17.83 26.49 0.92
CA VAL A 18 17.07 27.23 -0.09
C VAL A 18 16.85 28.71 0.31
N PRO A 19 16.24 29.04 1.47
CA PRO A 19 16.14 30.42 1.94
C PRO A 19 17.51 31.04 2.21
N ALA A 20 18.46 30.29 2.78
CA ALA A 20 19.78 30.85 3.08
C ALA A 20 20.49 31.36 1.82
N VAL A 21 20.49 30.59 0.74
CA VAL A 21 21.16 30.96 -0.52
C VAL A 21 20.42 32.07 -1.26
N SER A 22 19.09 32.04 -1.29
CA SER A 22 18.29 33.05 -2.00
C SER A 22 18.36 34.42 -1.32
N PHE A 23 18.15 34.48 0.00
CA PHE A 23 18.23 35.73 0.75
C PHE A 23 19.66 36.27 0.87
N LEU A 24 20.68 35.38 0.91
CA LEU A 24 22.08 35.81 0.87
C LEU A 24 22.42 36.48 -0.47
N GLY A 25 21.98 35.93 -1.60
CA GLY A 25 22.19 36.55 -2.91
C GLY A 25 21.55 37.94 -3.02
N ILE A 26 20.32 38.09 -2.50
CA ILE A 26 19.62 39.38 -2.43
C ILE A 26 20.37 40.36 -1.52
N GLY A 27 20.83 39.89 -0.35
CA GLY A 27 21.60 40.71 0.60
C GLY A 27 22.93 41.20 0.02
N ILE A 28 23.66 40.33 -0.70
CA ILE A 28 24.88 40.71 -1.43
C ILE A 28 24.55 41.76 -2.50
N GLY A 29 23.44 41.60 -3.22
CA GLY A 29 22.96 42.60 -4.18
C GLY A 29 22.71 43.95 -3.52
N LEU A 30 22.03 44.01 -2.38
CA LEU A 30 21.78 45.25 -1.65
C LEU A 30 23.08 45.89 -1.12
N LEU A 31 24.03 45.08 -0.67
CA LEU A 31 25.33 45.57 -0.22
C LEU A 31 26.13 46.18 -1.38
N LEU A 32 26.13 45.54 -2.56
CA LEU A 32 26.75 46.09 -3.76
C LEU A 32 26.07 47.39 -4.22
N ALA A 33 24.74 47.49 -4.07
CA ALA A 33 24.02 48.74 -4.33
C ALA A 33 24.45 49.87 -3.37
N SER A 34 24.69 49.55 -2.10
CA SER A 34 25.18 50.52 -1.11
C SER A 34 26.62 51.01 -1.37
N LEU A 35 27.39 50.25 -2.15
CA LEU A 35 28.74 50.58 -2.59
C LEU A 35 28.77 51.24 -3.99
N GLU A 36 27.62 51.70 -4.49
CA GLU A 36 27.46 52.41 -5.78
C GLU A 36 27.93 51.61 -7.02
N PHE A 37 27.90 50.27 -6.95
CA PHE A 37 28.21 49.44 -8.11
C PHE A 37 27.14 49.57 -9.22
N PRO A 38 27.50 49.33 -10.49
CA PRO A 38 26.57 49.45 -11.61
C PRO A 38 25.31 48.60 -11.43
N TYR A 39 24.18 49.12 -11.90
CA TYR A 39 22.85 48.48 -11.76
C TYR A 39 22.81 47.01 -12.18
N ALA A 40 23.46 46.71 -13.30
CA ALA A 40 23.54 45.35 -13.83
C ALA A 40 24.26 44.38 -12.87
N VAL A 41 25.27 44.83 -12.13
CA VAL A 41 26.11 43.96 -11.29
C VAL A 41 25.36 43.56 -10.03
N TRP A 42 24.71 44.52 -9.36
CA TRP A 42 24.09 44.25 -8.07
C TRP A 42 22.75 43.50 -8.21
N ILE A 43 22.00 43.71 -9.29
CA ILE A 43 20.78 42.91 -9.57
C ILE A 43 21.12 41.48 -9.97
N ASN A 44 22.15 41.28 -10.80
CA ASN A 44 22.56 39.94 -11.22
C ASN A 44 23.03 39.07 -10.04
N ALA A 45 23.57 39.67 -8.98
CA ALA A 45 23.92 38.95 -7.75
C ALA A 45 22.68 38.33 -7.07
N GLY A 46 21.58 39.11 -6.97
CA GLY A 46 20.31 38.62 -6.42
C GLY A 46 19.63 37.57 -7.31
N VAL A 47 19.65 37.78 -8.63
CA VAL A 47 19.15 36.79 -9.62
C VAL A 47 19.93 35.48 -9.51
N ALA A 48 21.26 35.54 -9.48
CA ALA A 48 22.12 34.36 -9.38
C ALA A 48 21.82 33.56 -8.10
N GLY A 49 21.64 34.23 -6.95
CA GLY A 49 21.26 33.59 -5.70
C GLY A 49 19.91 32.85 -5.79
N CYS A 50 18.90 33.47 -6.40
CA CYS A 50 17.59 32.85 -6.61
C CYS A 50 17.64 31.64 -7.56
N VAL A 51 18.43 31.75 -8.64
CA VAL A 51 18.62 30.65 -9.60
C VAL A 51 19.33 29.47 -8.92
N ILE A 52 20.42 29.71 -8.20
CA ILE A 52 21.13 28.64 -7.48
C ILE A 52 20.21 27.97 -6.45
N ALA A 53 19.46 28.76 -5.67
CA ALA A 53 18.50 28.24 -4.71
C ALA A 53 17.41 27.37 -5.37
N SER A 54 16.96 27.71 -6.58
CA SER A 54 15.98 26.91 -7.33
C SER A 54 16.53 25.53 -7.74
N PHE A 55 17.80 25.42 -8.10
CA PHE A 55 18.47 24.14 -8.38
C PHE A 55 18.67 23.30 -7.12
N ILE A 56 18.95 23.94 -5.98
CA ILE A 56 19.00 23.25 -4.69
C ILE A 56 17.63 22.67 -4.34
N LEU A 57 16.55 23.44 -4.49
CA LEU A 57 15.18 22.96 -4.27
C LEU A 57 14.82 21.82 -5.22
N PHE A 58 15.21 21.92 -6.50
CA PHE A 58 15.05 20.85 -7.49
C PHE A 58 15.71 19.55 -7.02
N TYR A 59 16.96 19.64 -6.61
CA TYR A 59 17.72 18.49 -6.12
C TYR A 59 17.06 17.86 -4.90
N GLN A 60 16.62 18.69 -3.95
CA GLN A 60 15.89 18.22 -2.76
C GLN A 60 14.58 17.52 -3.13
N ALA A 61 13.78 18.10 -4.02
CA ALA A 61 12.52 17.53 -4.48
C ALA A 61 12.71 16.22 -5.26
N TYR A 62 13.82 16.07 -5.99
CA TYR A 62 14.16 14.86 -6.73
C TYR A 62 14.46 13.66 -5.82
N GLN A 63 15.07 13.90 -4.66
CA GLN A 63 15.45 12.85 -3.72
C GLN A 63 14.30 12.34 -2.83
N LYS A 64 13.17 13.06 -2.76
CA LYS A 64 12.05 12.67 -1.91
C LYS A 64 11.20 11.54 -2.52
N PRO A 65 10.62 10.65 -1.70
CA PRO A 65 9.84 9.49 -2.17
C PRO A 65 8.56 9.88 -2.92
N ARG A 66 7.98 11.04 -2.57
CA ARG A 66 6.88 11.66 -3.32
C ARG A 66 7.44 12.85 -4.08
N ARG A 67 7.35 12.83 -5.41
CA ARG A 67 7.87 13.90 -6.27
C ARG A 67 6.89 15.09 -6.28
N ASP A 68 7.30 16.23 -5.75
CA ASP A 68 6.55 17.48 -5.92
C ASP A 68 6.87 18.09 -7.29
N LEU A 69 5.98 17.88 -8.27
CA LEU A 69 6.16 18.37 -9.64
C LEU A 69 6.43 19.88 -9.68
N VAL A 70 5.76 20.66 -8.83
CA VAL A 70 5.95 22.13 -8.81
C VAL A 70 7.38 22.48 -8.42
N SER A 71 7.91 21.84 -7.39
CA SER A 71 9.30 22.04 -6.94
C SER A 71 10.33 21.56 -7.96
N LEU A 72 10.03 20.51 -8.73
CA LEU A 72 10.87 20.04 -9.85
C LEU A 72 10.92 21.02 -11.04
N PHE A 73 9.92 21.87 -11.23
CA PHE A 73 9.94 22.89 -12.29
C PHE A 73 10.47 24.25 -11.80
N THR A 74 10.86 24.38 -10.53
CA THR A 74 11.38 25.66 -9.97
C THR A 74 12.54 26.27 -10.77
N PRO A 75 13.56 25.51 -11.24
CA PRO A 75 14.62 26.09 -12.06
C PRO A 75 14.11 26.69 -13.37
N LEU A 76 13.10 26.08 -13.97
CA LEU A 76 12.46 26.61 -15.17
C LEU A 76 11.75 27.94 -14.85
N PHE A 77 11.01 28.01 -13.75
CA PHE A 77 10.36 29.26 -13.32
C PHE A 77 11.37 30.36 -12.99
N ALA A 78 12.52 30.02 -12.38
CA ALA A 78 13.59 30.99 -12.10
C ALA A 78 14.13 31.61 -13.39
N LEU A 79 14.36 30.80 -14.43
CA LEU A 79 14.83 31.28 -15.73
C LEU A 79 13.78 32.16 -16.42
N LEU A 80 12.52 31.72 -16.43
CA LEU A 80 11.43 32.46 -17.08
C LEU A 80 11.14 33.82 -16.42
N ILE A 81 11.20 33.88 -15.09
CA ILE A 81 10.81 35.08 -14.32
C ILE A 81 11.98 36.05 -14.15
N LEU A 82 13.20 35.56 -13.90
CA LEU A 82 14.33 36.40 -13.50
C LEU A 82 15.39 36.61 -14.59
N VAL A 83 15.56 35.65 -15.52
CA VAL A 83 16.64 35.71 -16.53
C VAL A 83 16.14 36.22 -17.88
N ILE A 84 14.95 35.81 -18.30
CA ILE A 84 14.37 36.30 -19.56
C ILE A 84 13.87 37.73 -19.37
N PRO A 85 14.26 38.68 -20.24
CA PRO A 85 13.75 40.05 -20.19
C PRO A 85 12.23 40.06 -20.40
N ASN A 86 11.48 40.41 -19.36
CA ASN A 86 10.04 40.58 -19.38
C ASN A 86 9.65 41.75 -18.45
N GLU A 87 8.39 42.21 -18.52
CA GLU A 87 7.92 43.32 -17.68
C GLU A 87 8.02 42.99 -16.17
N ILE A 88 8.03 41.70 -15.84
CA ILE A 88 8.12 41.20 -14.46
C ILE A 88 9.56 41.30 -13.92
N SER A 89 10.58 40.97 -14.72
CA SER A 89 12.02 41.05 -14.36
C SER A 89 12.44 42.50 -14.11
N SER A 90 11.73 43.47 -14.70
CA SER A 90 11.89 44.91 -14.46
C SER A 90 11.53 45.33 -13.02
N GLY A 91 10.82 44.49 -12.26
CA GLY A 91 10.48 44.76 -10.85
C GLY A 91 11.65 44.61 -9.86
N GLY A 92 12.86 44.31 -10.33
CA GLY A 92 14.10 44.38 -9.56
C GLY A 92 14.07 43.54 -8.27
N VAL A 93 14.49 44.15 -7.15
CA VAL A 93 14.59 43.48 -5.84
C VAL A 93 13.27 42.92 -5.34
N VAL A 94 12.15 43.60 -5.62
CA VAL A 94 10.82 43.18 -5.15
C VAL A 94 10.48 41.79 -5.68
N VAL A 95 10.75 41.56 -6.96
CA VAL A 95 10.46 40.29 -7.64
C VAL A 95 11.39 39.19 -7.13
N GLN A 96 12.66 39.51 -6.85
CA GLN A 96 13.60 38.58 -6.24
C GLN A 96 13.15 38.14 -4.84
N VAL A 97 12.69 39.08 -4.00
CA VAL A 97 12.19 38.79 -2.65
C VAL A 97 10.92 37.93 -2.69
N VAL A 98 9.97 38.25 -3.58
CA VAL A 98 8.74 37.45 -3.75
C VAL A 98 9.08 36.04 -4.26
N PHE A 99 10.02 35.93 -5.20
CA PHE A 99 10.48 34.63 -5.70
C PHE A 99 11.18 33.82 -4.60
N ALA A 100 12.07 34.45 -3.82
CA ALA A 100 12.75 33.84 -2.68
C ALA A 100 11.76 33.34 -1.61
N ALA A 101 10.72 34.12 -1.30
CA ALA A 101 9.66 33.71 -0.40
C ALA A 101 8.88 32.48 -0.94
N THR A 102 8.59 32.46 -2.23
CA THR A 102 7.87 31.36 -2.89
C THR A 102 8.66 30.05 -2.84
N ILE A 103 9.94 30.08 -3.22
CA ILE A 103 10.78 28.87 -3.18
C ILE A 103 11.04 28.39 -1.74
N THR A 104 11.05 29.30 -0.77
CA THR A 104 11.15 28.96 0.66
C THR A 104 9.90 28.21 1.14
N PHE A 105 8.72 28.68 0.76
CA PHE A 105 7.47 27.97 1.04
C PHE A 105 7.45 26.57 0.41
N LEU A 106 7.89 26.45 -0.84
CA LEU A 106 8.02 25.15 -1.51
C LEU A 106 9.01 24.23 -0.81
N ALA A 107 10.17 24.74 -0.36
CA ALA A 107 11.14 23.95 0.41
C ALA A 107 10.54 23.37 1.70
N VAL A 108 9.77 24.18 2.44
CA VAL A 108 9.06 23.72 3.64
C VAL A 108 8.00 22.67 3.29
N ARG A 109 7.26 22.87 2.20
CA ARG A 109 6.22 21.93 1.75
C ARG A 109 6.83 20.59 1.33
N VAL A 110 7.91 20.59 0.57
CA VAL A 110 8.64 19.37 0.17
C VAL A 110 9.09 18.60 1.41
N GLU A 111 9.62 19.28 2.41
CA GLU A 111 10.09 18.63 3.63
C GLU A 111 8.93 18.11 4.50
N LYS A 112 7.87 18.89 4.70
CA LYS A 112 6.78 18.49 5.62
C LYS A 112 5.79 17.51 5.00
N VAL A 113 5.52 17.63 3.70
CA VAL A 113 4.43 16.91 3.02
C VAL A 113 4.96 15.76 2.16
N PHE A 114 6.10 15.94 1.51
CA PHE A 114 6.64 14.99 0.55
C PHE A 114 7.76 14.10 1.12
N ASN A 115 8.31 14.44 2.29
CA ASN A 115 9.22 13.58 3.05
C ASN A 115 8.50 12.49 3.85
N ALA A 116 7.18 12.57 3.99
CA ALA A 116 6.41 11.51 4.62
C ALA A 116 6.63 10.21 3.83
N PRO A 117 7.02 9.09 4.48
CA PRO A 117 7.13 7.81 3.82
C PRO A 117 5.81 7.52 3.11
N LYS A 118 5.86 7.05 1.86
CA LYS A 118 4.64 6.53 1.23
C LYS A 118 4.11 5.45 2.18
N PRO A 119 2.84 5.49 2.60
CA PRO A 119 2.25 4.35 3.27
C PRO A 119 2.48 3.18 2.33
N GLN A 120 3.26 2.21 2.81
CA GLN A 120 3.56 1.03 2.04
C GLN A 120 2.23 0.28 1.96
N GLU A 121 1.51 0.43 0.85
CA GLU A 121 0.31 -0.37 0.61
C GLU A 121 0.77 -1.83 0.70
N LYS A 122 0.37 -2.52 1.79
CA LYS A 122 0.62 -3.95 1.91
C LYS A 122 0.04 -4.61 0.68
N THR A 123 0.89 -5.31 -0.07
CA THR A 123 0.42 -6.08 -1.22
C THR A 123 -0.53 -7.18 -0.73
N MET A 124 -1.53 -7.56 -1.52
CA MET A 124 -2.45 -8.64 -1.13
C MET A 124 -1.73 -9.96 -0.88
N LYS A 125 -0.61 -10.19 -1.58
CA LYS A 125 0.28 -11.33 -1.32
C LYS A 125 0.91 -11.27 0.08
N GLN A 126 1.31 -10.08 0.55
CA GLN A 126 1.81 -9.93 1.92
C GLN A 126 0.70 -10.16 2.95
N MET A 127 -0.54 -9.68 2.70
CA MET A 127 -1.66 -9.97 3.59
C MET A 127 -1.97 -11.47 3.66
N LEU A 128 -1.93 -12.16 2.51
CA LEU A 128 -2.11 -13.61 2.46
C LEU A 128 -1.02 -14.36 3.23
N ASN A 129 0.24 -13.95 3.11
CA ASN A 129 1.34 -14.56 3.86
C ASN A 129 1.22 -14.30 5.37
N GLU A 130 0.88 -13.08 5.79
CA GLU A 130 0.59 -12.76 7.21
C GLU A 130 -0.57 -13.62 7.73
N TYR A 131 -1.55 -13.90 6.87
CA TYR A 131 -2.66 -14.77 7.23
C TYR A 131 -2.22 -16.23 7.39
N ILE A 132 -1.43 -16.78 6.47
CA ILE A 132 -0.85 -18.13 6.56
C ILE A 132 -0.10 -18.29 7.89
N GLU A 133 0.76 -17.33 8.24
CA GLU A 133 1.48 -17.34 9.52
C GLU A 133 0.53 -17.36 10.72
N ARG A 134 -0.55 -16.57 10.67
CA ARG A 134 -1.54 -16.49 11.76
C ARG A 134 -2.30 -17.80 11.97
N VAL A 135 -2.68 -18.50 10.90
CA VAL A 135 -3.39 -19.79 11.00
C VAL A 135 -2.45 -20.99 11.15
N GLY A 136 -1.14 -20.79 11.23
CA GLY A 136 -0.14 -21.84 11.45
C GLY A 136 -0.51 -22.88 12.53
N PRO A 137 -1.05 -22.50 13.72
CA PRO A 137 -1.46 -23.45 14.74
C PRO A 137 -2.60 -24.39 14.32
N LEU A 138 -3.48 -23.94 13.41
CA LEU A 138 -4.52 -24.76 12.79
C LEU A 138 -3.89 -25.74 11.80
N LEU A 139 -3.02 -25.24 10.93
CA LEU A 139 -2.36 -26.02 9.86
C LEU A 139 -1.58 -27.22 10.42
N ALA A 140 -0.87 -27.04 11.52
CA ALA A 140 -0.08 -28.09 12.17
C ALA A 140 -0.89 -29.32 12.64
N ARG A 141 -2.23 -29.23 12.66
CA ARG A 141 -3.13 -30.31 13.09
C ARG A 141 -3.75 -31.08 11.92
N ILE A 142 -3.57 -30.61 10.70
CA ILE A 142 -4.20 -31.18 9.51
C ILE A 142 -3.19 -32.11 8.84
N ASP A 143 -3.59 -33.37 8.65
CA ASP A 143 -2.81 -34.35 7.89
C ASP A 143 -2.94 -34.13 6.38
N GLU A 144 -1.98 -34.66 5.62
CA GLU A 144 -1.90 -34.46 4.17
C GLU A 144 -3.17 -34.92 3.42
N GLU A 145 -3.80 -36.00 3.86
CA GLU A 145 -5.01 -36.53 3.23
C GLU A 145 -6.21 -35.59 3.46
N THR A 146 -6.33 -35.02 4.65
CA THR A 146 -7.35 -33.99 4.93
C THR A 146 -7.05 -32.72 4.15
N GLY A 147 -5.78 -32.30 4.07
CA GLY A 147 -5.33 -31.18 3.25
C GLY A 147 -5.69 -31.34 1.77
N HIS A 148 -5.47 -32.53 1.22
CA HIS A 148 -5.83 -32.89 -0.16
C HIS A 148 -7.32 -32.75 -0.44
N LEU A 149 -8.18 -33.25 0.45
CA LEU A 149 -9.63 -33.11 0.29
C LEU A 149 -10.08 -31.64 0.36
N VAL A 150 -9.46 -30.86 1.24
CA VAL A 150 -9.69 -29.41 1.34
C VAL A 150 -9.29 -28.71 0.03
N ALA A 151 -8.09 -28.98 -0.49
CA ALA A 151 -7.62 -28.43 -1.75
C ALA A 151 -8.54 -28.78 -2.93
N GLN A 152 -8.93 -30.06 -3.04
CA GLN A 152 -9.86 -30.52 -4.08
C GLN A 152 -11.23 -29.86 -3.97
N SER A 153 -11.77 -29.66 -2.76
CA SER A 153 -13.06 -28.97 -2.57
C SER A 153 -13.02 -27.54 -3.12
N LEU A 154 -11.93 -26.81 -2.87
CA LEU A 154 -11.73 -25.46 -3.38
C LEU A 154 -11.57 -25.44 -4.90
N LEU A 155 -10.71 -26.30 -5.45
CA LEU A 155 -10.42 -26.34 -6.89
C LEU A 155 -11.67 -26.71 -7.69
N THR A 156 -12.40 -27.75 -7.26
CA THR A 156 -13.65 -28.15 -7.90
C THR A 156 -14.72 -27.06 -7.85
N TYR A 157 -14.84 -26.35 -6.71
CA TYR A 157 -15.73 -25.19 -6.60
C TYR A 157 -15.35 -24.09 -7.60
N LYS A 158 -14.06 -23.74 -7.65
CA LYS A 158 -13.52 -22.72 -8.56
C LYS A 158 -13.82 -23.06 -10.03
N PHE A 159 -13.71 -24.32 -10.42
CA PHE A 159 -14.00 -24.78 -11.78
C PHE A 159 -15.49 -24.94 -12.08
N GLY A 160 -16.39 -24.62 -11.13
CA GLY A 160 -17.83 -24.76 -11.30
C GLY A 160 -18.34 -26.21 -11.22
N LEU A 161 -17.51 -27.14 -10.75
CA LEU A 161 -17.89 -28.53 -10.52
C LEU A 161 -18.53 -28.67 -9.13
N TYR A 162 -19.67 -28.00 -8.93
CA TYR A 162 -20.24 -27.79 -7.60
C TYR A 162 -20.66 -29.09 -6.88
N SER A 163 -21.20 -30.08 -7.60
CA SER A 163 -21.50 -31.39 -7.01
C SER A 163 -20.25 -32.07 -6.43
N ASN A 164 -19.12 -31.99 -7.15
CA ASN A 164 -17.85 -32.55 -6.69
C ASN A 164 -17.31 -31.76 -5.49
N ALA A 165 -17.46 -30.43 -5.50
CA ALA A 165 -17.07 -29.59 -4.38
C ALA A 165 -17.83 -29.96 -3.10
N MET A 166 -19.13 -30.27 -3.21
CA MET A 166 -19.92 -30.76 -2.08
C MET A 166 -19.45 -32.12 -1.57
N GLU A 167 -19.20 -33.06 -2.48
CA GLU A 167 -18.72 -34.40 -2.14
C GLU A 167 -17.38 -34.33 -1.40
N LYS A 168 -16.41 -33.59 -1.97
CA LYS A 168 -15.09 -33.39 -1.35
C LYS A 168 -15.15 -32.62 -0.03
N SER A 169 -16.02 -31.63 0.09
CA SER A 169 -16.25 -30.96 1.37
C SER A 169 -16.81 -31.92 2.42
N THR A 170 -17.68 -32.84 2.02
CA THR A 170 -18.28 -33.83 2.93
C THR A 170 -17.26 -34.88 3.37
N GLU A 171 -16.41 -35.35 2.45
CA GLU A 171 -15.29 -36.23 2.77
C GLU A 171 -14.30 -35.55 3.74
N ALA A 172 -13.95 -34.29 3.50
CA ALA A 172 -13.07 -33.52 4.38
C ALA A 172 -13.67 -33.36 5.78
N LEU A 173 -14.96 -33.00 5.88
CA LEU A 173 -15.68 -32.86 7.15
C LEU A 173 -15.67 -34.16 7.96
N ALA A 174 -15.88 -35.31 7.31
CA ALA A 174 -15.84 -36.61 7.98
C ALA A 174 -14.46 -36.93 8.57
N ARG A 175 -13.38 -36.44 7.96
CA ARG A 175 -12.02 -36.58 8.52
C ARG A 175 -11.77 -35.65 9.71
N LEU A 176 -12.35 -34.46 9.71
CA LEU A 176 -12.22 -33.54 10.85
C LEU A 176 -12.79 -34.13 12.14
N ASP A 177 -13.77 -35.03 12.05
CA ASP A 177 -14.34 -35.75 13.20
C ASP A 177 -13.26 -36.56 13.97
N ALA A 178 -12.19 -36.98 13.29
CA ALA A 178 -11.10 -37.76 13.89
C ALA A 178 -10.03 -36.89 14.58
N ILE A 179 -10.05 -35.57 14.38
CA ILE A 179 -9.05 -34.64 14.92
C ILE A 179 -9.51 -34.09 16.27
N THR A 180 -8.66 -34.18 17.30
CA THR A 180 -8.95 -33.66 18.65
C THR A 180 -7.86 -32.69 19.12
N PRO A 181 -8.20 -31.45 19.55
CA PRO A 181 -9.53 -30.84 19.48
C PRO A 181 -9.94 -30.54 18.03
N ARG A 182 -11.24 -30.65 17.77
CA ARG A 182 -11.84 -30.46 16.44
C ARG A 182 -11.53 -29.04 15.92
N PRO A 183 -11.03 -28.90 14.68
CA PRO A 183 -10.74 -27.59 14.08
C PRO A 183 -12.03 -26.89 13.62
N VAL A 184 -12.72 -26.23 14.56
CA VAL A 184 -14.04 -25.59 14.34
C VAL A 184 -14.03 -24.56 13.21
N LEU A 185 -12.97 -23.76 13.10
CA LEU A 185 -12.85 -22.75 12.04
C LEU A 185 -12.84 -23.37 10.63
N LEU A 186 -12.08 -24.46 10.44
CA LEU A 186 -12.00 -25.17 9.17
C LEU A 186 -13.31 -25.90 8.86
N GLU A 187 -13.94 -26.49 9.87
CA GLU A 187 -15.27 -27.09 9.75
C GLU A 187 -16.30 -26.07 9.23
N ARG A 188 -16.37 -24.88 9.84
CA ARG A 188 -17.29 -23.82 9.41
C ARG A 188 -17.04 -23.40 7.96
N ALA A 189 -15.78 -23.25 7.56
CA ALA A 189 -15.43 -22.93 6.18
C ALA A 189 -15.87 -24.01 5.18
N LEU A 190 -15.68 -25.29 5.50
CA LEU A 190 -16.14 -26.41 4.67
C LEU A 190 -17.67 -26.48 4.60
N LEU A 191 -18.36 -26.22 5.71
CA LEU A 191 -19.83 -26.17 5.75
C LEU A 191 -20.39 -25.04 4.88
N ILE A 192 -19.81 -23.84 4.97
CA ILE A 192 -20.15 -22.68 4.12
C ILE A 192 -19.94 -23.03 2.64
N LEU A 193 -18.78 -23.57 2.29
CA LEU A 193 -18.49 -23.96 0.89
C LEU A 193 -19.48 -25.02 0.39
N ARG A 194 -19.75 -26.05 1.19
CA ARG A 194 -20.67 -27.14 0.84
C ARG A 194 -22.10 -26.64 0.62
N GLU A 195 -22.61 -25.80 1.52
CA GLU A 195 -23.94 -25.20 1.38
C GLU A 195 -24.02 -24.36 0.11
N ARG A 196 -23.00 -23.54 -0.14
CA ARG A 196 -22.96 -22.66 -1.32
C ARG A 196 -22.87 -23.45 -2.61
N ALA A 197 -22.01 -24.46 -2.67
CA ALA A 197 -21.89 -25.36 -3.80
C ALA A 197 -23.21 -26.09 -4.07
N GLY A 198 -23.92 -26.54 -3.02
CA GLY A 198 -25.24 -27.15 -3.15
C GLY A 198 -26.29 -26.20 -3.71
N GLY A 199 -26.32 -24.97 -3.23
CA GLY A 199 -27.18 -23.93 -3.81
C GLY A 199 -26.95 -23.76 -5.31
N PHE A 200 -25.70 -23.69 -5.75
CA PHE A 200 -25.38 -23.57 -7.17
C PHE A 200 -25.70 -24.83 -7.99
N ALA A 201 -25.42 -26.03 -7.47
CA ALA A 201 -25.76 -27.28 -8.13
C ALA A 201 -27.29 -27.40 -8.39
N ASP A 202 -28.09 -26.93 -7.43
CA ASP A 202 -29.56 -26.91 -7.53
C ASP A 202 -30.12 -25.67 -8.23
N SER A 203 -29.27 -24.76 -8.73
CA SER A 203 -29.66 -23.46 -9.31
C SER A 203 -30.53 -22.60 -8.37
N ARG A 204 -30.28 -22.67 -7.07
CA ARG A 204 -30.97 -21.91 -6.01
C ARG A 204 -30.13 -20.75 -5.52
N VAL A 205 -30.79 -19.62 -5.26
CA VAL A 205 -30.18 -18.48 -4.56
C VAL A 205 -30.40 -18.67 -3.06
N THR A 206 -29.35 -19.02 -2.33
CA THR A 206 -29.39 -19.07 -0.86
C THR A 206 -29.39 -17.63 -0.33
N THR A 207 -30.55 -17.18 0.15
CA THR A 207 -30.75 -15.81 0.68
C THR A 207 -30.56 -15.73 2.19
N ASN A 208 -30.59 -16.86 2.89
CA ASN A 208 -30.32 -16.94 4.33
C ASN A 208 -29.55 -18.25 4.60
N PRO A 209 -28.21 -18.21 4.62
CA PRO A 209 -27.39 -19.40 4.80
C PRO A 209 -27.58 -19.99 6.20
N GLU A 210 -27.60 -21.32 6.30
CA GLU A 210 -27.60 -22.04 7.57
C GLU A 210 -26.22 -21.99 8.24
N HIS A 211 -25.16 -21.94 7.44
CA HIS A 211 -23.78 -21.95 7.92
C HIS A 211 -23.11 -20.60 7.69
N VAL A 212 -22.58 -20.02 8.77
CA VAL A 212 -21.88 -18.74 8.82
C VAL A 212 -20.72 -18.82 9.83
N PHE A 213 -19.77 -17.90 9.76
CA PHE A 213 -18.77 -17.78 10.82
C PHE A 213 -19.38 -17.17 12.09
N ALA A 214 -18.94 -17.64 13.24
CA ALA A 214 -19.37 -17.09 14.53
C ALA A 214 -18.49 -15.91 14.95
N GLU A 215 -18.96 -15.08 15.88
CA GLU A 215 -18.20 -13.91 16.35
C GLU A 215 -16.84 -14.28 16.96
N GLU A 216 -16.70 -15.49 17.50
CA GLU A 216 -15.43 -16.04 18.01
C GLU A 216 -14.39 -16.31 16.92
N ASP A 217 -14.81 -16.50 15.66
CA ASP A 217 -13.92 -16.77 14.54
C ASP A 217 -13.30 -15.51 13.95
N TYR A 218 -13.87 -14.34 14.22
CA TYR A 218 -13.55 -13.10 13.48
C TYR A 218 -12.10 -12.66 13.60
N ASP A 219 -11.46 -12.98 14.73
CA ASP A 219 -10.03 -12.75 14.93
C ASP A 219 -9.16 -13.73 14.11
N ASP A 220 -9.70 -14.85 13.65
CA ASP A 220 -8.96 -15.80 12.83
C ASP A 220 -9.27 -15.65 11.33
N LEU A 221 -10.22 -14.80 10.92
CA LEU A 221 -10.57 -14.61 9.50
C LEU A 221 -9.59 -13.70 8.72
N ALA A 222 -9.35 -14.03 7.46
CA ALA A 222 -8.47 -13.29 6.55
C ALA A 222 -8.90 -11.81 6.38
N VAL A 223 -10.17 -11.60 6.04
CA VAL A 223 -10.79 -10.29 5.85
C VAL A 223 -11.60 -9.95 7.08
N ARG A 224 -11.09 -9.01 7.88
CA ARG A 224 -11.74 -8.51 9.09
C ARG A 224 -12.32 -7.13 8.82
N LEU A 225 -13.64 -7.03 8.77
CA LEU A 225 -14.37 -5.78 8.57
C LEU A 225 -15.30 -5.52 9.73
N THR A 226 -15.51 -4.25 10.05
CA THR A 226 -16.54 -3.86 11.01
C THR A 226 -17.93 -3.99 10.37
N LYS A 227 -18.98 -4.22 11.18
CA LYS A 227 -20.35 -4.49 10.68
C LYS A 227 -20.88 -3.40 9.73
N ASP A 228 -20.41 -2.15 9.87
CA ASP A 228 -20.76 -1.01 9.03
C ASP A 228 -20.04 -0.98 7.67
N GLN A 229 -18.96 -1.73 7.51
CA GLN A 229 -18.18 -1.84 6.26
C GLN A 229 -18.59 -3.05 5.41
N VAL A 230 -19.42 -3.95 5.95
CA VAL A 230 -19.87 -5.17 5.27
C VAL A 230 -21.07 -4.84 4.37
N ASP A 231 -20.90 -5.03 3.06
CA ASP A 231 -22.01 -4.83 2.11
C ASP A 231 -22.96 -6.02 2.13
N ASP A 232 -22.40 -7.24 2.06
CA ASP A 232 -23.13 -8.50 2.13
C ASP A 232 -22.36 -9.49 3.03
N PRO A 233 -22.87 -9.81 4.23
CA PRO A 233 -22.24 -10.76 5.14
C PRO A 233 -22.10 -12.17 4.57
N THR A 234 -23.04 -12.60 3.72
CA THR A 234 -23.01 -13.96 3.14
C THR A 234 -21.87 -14.11 2.15
N VAL A 235 -21.59 -13.05 1.38
CA VAL A 235 -20.47 -13.01 0.44
C VAL A 235 -19.15 -12.95 1.21
N LEU A 236 -19.07 -12.14 2.27
CA LEU A 236 -17.86 -12.04 3.09
C LEU A 236 -17.51 -13.37 3.76
N ASP A 237 -18.49 -14.11 4.28
CA ASP A 237 -18.27 -15.42 4.89
C ASP A 237 -17.77 -16.43 3.87
N LEU A 238 -18.36 -16.46 2.67
CA LEU A 238 -17.90 -17.33 1.59
C LEU A 238 -16.46 -16.98 1.16
N ASP A 239 -16.15 -15.70 0.99
CA ASP A 239 -14.82 -15.25 0.60
C ASP A 239 -13.77 -15.63 1.66
N ASN A 240 -14.07 -15.41 2.94
CA ASN A 240 -13.21 -15.83 4.03
C ASN A 240 -13.04 -17.36 4.09
N ALA A 241 -14.10 -18.12 3.83
CA ALA A 241 -14.02 -19.58 3.75
C ALA A 241 -13.10 -20.02 2.60
N LEU A 242 -13.25 -19.45 1.40
CA LEU A 242 -12.40 -19.75 0.25
C LEU A 242 -10.92 -19.42 0.50
N ILE A 243 -10.63 -18.29 1.14
CA ILE A 243 -9.25 -17.92 1.50
C ILE A 243 -8.68 -18.91 2.54
N LEU A 244 -9.45 -19.30 3.56
CA LEU A 244 -9.00 -20.29 4.55
C LEU A 244 -8.73 -21.65 3.93
N LEU A 245 -9.65 -22.15 3.08
CA LEU A 245 -9.50 -23.44 2.42
C LEU A 245 -8.28 -23.44 1.48
N TYR A 246 -7.99 -22.31 0.82
CA TYR A 246 -6.77 -22.16 0.04
C TYR A 246 -5.52 -22.30 0.90
N VAL A 247 -5.48 -21.58 2.03
CA VAL A 247 -4.33 -21.60 2.94
C VAL A 247 -4.11 -23.00 3.54
N VAL A 248 -5.19 -23.68 3.93
CA VAL A 248 -5.08 -25.07 4.39
C VAL A 248 -4.59 -25.96 3.26
N GLY A 249 -5.18 -25.87 2.06
CA GLY A 249 -4.77 -26.69 0.92
C GLY A 249 -3.31 -26.52 0.53
N ILE A 250 -2.82 -25.27 0.40
CA ILE A 250 -1.45 -25.00 -0.08
C ILE A 250 -0.38 -25.43 0.93
N GLU A 251 -0.65 -25.30 2.23
CA GLU A 251 0.32 -25.62 3.28
C GLU A 251 0.29 -27.09 3.71
N THR A 252 -0.80 -27.82 3.41
CA THR A 252 -0.99 -29.19 3.92
C THR A 252 -1.20 -30.22 2.82
N SER A 253 -1.33 -29.83 1.55
CA SER A 253 -1.42 -30.77 0.42
C SER A 253 -0.28 -30.58 -0.58
N PRO A 254 0.83 -31.33 -0.43
CA PRO A 254 1.93 -31.31 -1.39
C PRO A 254 1.49 -31.73 -2.81
N ASP A 255 0.52 -32.64 -2.90
CA ASP A 255 0.03 -33.17 -4.18
C ASP A 255 -0.76 -32.12 -5.00
N ASP A 256 -1.41 -31.17 -4.33
CA ASP A 256 -2.18 -30.11 -4.98
C ASP A 256 -1.45 -28.76 -5.02
N GLU A 257 -0.24 -28.66 -4.46
CA GLU A 257 0.52 -27.42 -4.31
C GLU A 257 0.63 -26.66 -5.63
N GLN A 258 1.11 -27.33 -6.68
CA GLN A 258 1.28 -26.72 -8.00
C GLN A 258 -0.05 -26.18 -8.56
N ALA A 259 -1.13 -26.95 -8.45
CA ALA A 259 -2.44 -26.53 -8.95
C ALA A 259 -2.98 -25.31 -8.19
N LEU A 260 -2.75 -25.27 -6.87
CA LEU A 260 -3.13 -24.15 -6.03
C LEU A 260 -2.27 -22.90 -6.31
N GLU A 261 -0.97 -23.04 -6.55
CA GLU A 261 -0.09 -21.93 -6.95
C GLU A 261 -0.54 -21.29 -8.27
N GLU A 262 -0.82 -22.10 -9.29
CA GLU A 262 -1.35 -21.65 -10.59
C GLU A 262 -2.69 -20.90 -10.44
N HIS A 263 -3.37 -21.13 -9.32
CA HIS A 263 -4.67 -20.60 -9.02
C HIS A 263 -4.71 -19.58 -7.89
N GLN A 264 -3.56 -19.21 -7.32
CA GLN A 264 -3.40 -18.19 -6.29
C GLN A 264 -4.02 -16.84 -6.69
N ARG A 265 -3.99 -16.50 -7.99
CA ARG A 265 -4.59 -15.27 -8.52
C ARG A 265 -6.07 -15.13 -8.16
N PHE A 266 -6.82 -16.23 -8.07
CA PHE A 266 -8.22 -16.21 -7.68
C PHE A 266 -8.40 -15.65 -6.25
N ILE A 267 -7.56 -16.12 -5.32
CA ILE A 267 -7.57 -15.68 -3.91
C ILE A 267 -7.10 -14.23 -3.79
N ILE A 268 -6.07 -13.86 -4.55
CA ILE A 268 -5.61 -12.47 -4.61
C ILE A 268 -6.73 -11.54 -5.10
N GLN A 269 -7.50 -11.93 -6.12
CA GLN A 269 -8.63 -11.13 -6.62
C GLN A 269 -9.73 -10.93 -5.58
N ILE A 270 -10.04 -11.95 -4.77
CA ILE A 270 -10.96 -11.83 -3.65
C ILE A 270 -10.44 -10.76 -2.68
N LEU A 271 -9.18 -10.89 -2.24
CA LEU A 271 -8.55 -9.93 -1.32
C LEU A 271 -8.49 -8.50 -1.90
N GLU A 272 -8.22 -8.36 -3.21
CA GLU A 272 -8.22 -7.07 -3.91
C GLU A 272 -9.59 -6.39 -3.84
N GLY A 273 -10.70 -7.14 -3.87
CA GLY A 273 -12.06 -6.62 -3.70
C GLY A 273 -12.27 -5.89 -2.36
N TYR A 274 -11.49 -6.25 -1.34
CA TYR A 274 -11.57 -5.64 0.00
C TYR A 274 -10.47 -4.59 0.26
N LYS A 275 -9.57 -4.34 -0.69
CA LYS A 275 -8.41 -3.46 -0.52
C LYS A 275 -8.77 -2.09 0.06
N GLU A 276 -9.81 -1.44 -0.48
CA GLU A 276 -10.20 -0.10 -0.04
C GLU A 276 -10.77 -0.08 1.37
N LYS A 277 -11.43 -1.16 1.79
CA LYS A 277 -12.03 -1.30 3.12
C LYS A 277 -10.98 -1.65 4.17
N LEU A 278 -10.00 -2.47 3.81
CA LEU A 278 -8.87 -2.85 4.67
C LEU A 278 -7.81 -1.75 4.83
N ALA A 279 -7.81 -0.74 3.95
CA ALA A 279 -6.86 0.38 4.01
C ALA A 279 -7.34 1.57 4.88
N ARG A 280 -8.55 1.49 5.44
CA ARG A 280 -9.16 2.52 6.30
C ARG A 280 -9.10 2.13 7.77
#